data_AF-A0A352V9H1-F1
#
_entry.id   AF-A0A352V9H1-F1
#
_cell.length_a   1.000
_cell.length_b   1.000
_cell.length_c   1.000
_cell.angle_alpha   90.00
_cell.angle_beta   90.00
_cell.angle_gamma   90.00
#
_symmetry.space_group_name_H-M   'P 1'
#
loop_
_entity.id
_entity.type
_entity.pdbx_description
1 polymer ?
#
loop_
_entity_poly.entity_id
_entity_poly.type
_entity_poly.pdbx_seq_one_letter_code
_entity_poly.pdbx_strand_id
1 'polypeptide(L)'
;MSIFKRFFVLSALLISLFFIISCDVATVDTVPETKPTDTVLTGYWKSSFGDGFEITGSTFISYADSEKTITYKGDIIKVLKESATAGAYVMKIFESTEIYAPKNGTYYVVRWKDYALKTVNEAAPYKEGAEYNGLSTQSQAESEYTIANGYYGFFGAYEKQ
;
A
#
# COMPACT_ATOMS: atom_id res chain seq x y z
N MET A 1 22.52 21.58 67.86
CA MET A 1 21.80 21.18 69.08
C MET A 1 20.44 21.87 69.08
N SER A 2 19.36 21.09 69.21
CA SER A 2 17.97 21.48 69.53
C SER A 2 17.18 22.30 68.48
N ILE A 3 16.30 21.71 67.65
CA ILE A 3 14.93 21.18 67.88
C ILE A 3 13.82 22.22 67.61
N PHE A 4 13.12 21.98 66.49
CA PHE A 4 11.66 22.03 66.28
C PHE A 4 10.78 22.98 67.10
N LYS A 5 9.94 23.74 66.40
CA LYS A 5 8.46 23.63 66.43
C LYS A 5 7.87 24.47 65.28
N ARG A 6 7.29 23.83 64.25
CA ARG A 6 5.84 23.56 64.05
C ARG A 6 5.07 24.88 63.76
N PHE A 7 4.29 25.07 62.70
CA PHE A 7 3.12 24.28 62.27
C PHE A 7 2.45 25.01 61.06
N PHE A 8 1.61 24.28 60.29
CA PHE A 8 0.55 24.77 59.36
C PHE A 8 1.02 25.26 57.96
N VAL A 9 0.54 24.80 56.79
CA VAL A 9 -0.49 23.81 56.36
C VAL A 9 -0.12 23.30 54.96
N LEU A 10 -0.51 22.05 54.74
CA LEU A 10 -0.66 21.26 53.52
C LEU A 10 -1.10 21.97 52.20
N SER A 11 -0.56 21.41 51.11
CA SER A 11 -1.25 20.96 49.89
C SER A 11 -1.95 21.94 48.95
N ALA A 12 -1.49 21.96 47.69
CA ALA A 12 -2.28 21.39 46.60
C ALA A 12 -1.41 21.16 45.35
N LEU A 13 -1.34 19.90 44.95
CA LEU A 13 -0.92 19.41 43.64
C LEU A 13 -2.04 19.69 42.61
N LEU A 14 -1.70 19.64 41.33
CA LEU A 14 -2.54 19.38 40.14
C LEU A 14 -2.99 20.57 39.25
N ILE A 15 -2.52 20.48 38.00
CA ILE A 15 -3.28 20.58 36.72
C ILE A 15 -3.93 21.97 36.49
N SER A 16 -3.55 22.72 35.46
CA SER A 16 -4.12 22.48 34.12
C SER A 16 -3.29 23.19 33.05
N LEU A 17 -2.66 22.38 32.21
CA LEU A 17 -2.15 22.74 30.91
C LEU A 17 -3.36 22.96 29.98
N PHE A 18 -3.69 24.22 29.67
CA PHE A 18 -4.59 24.53 28.55
C PHE A 18 -3.78 25.23 27.47
N PHE A 19 -3.13 24.42 26.63
CA PHE A 19 -2.78 24.85 25.28
C PHE A 19 -4.09 25.07 24.52
N ILE A 20 -4.32 26.31 24.12
CA ILE A 20 -5.41 26.68 23.24
C ILE A 20 -5.01 26.16 21.85
N ILE A 21 -5.34 24.90 21.55
CA ILE A 21 -5.26 24.40 20.18
C ILE A 21 -6.50 24.94 19.48
N SER A 22 -6.26 25.93 18.62
CA SER A 22 -7.23 26.42 17.64
C SER A 22 -7.79 25.23 16.87
N CYS A 23 -9.05 24.91 17.10
CA CYS A 23 -9.76 23.88 16.36
C CYS A 23 -10.28 24.54 15.08
N ASP A 24 -9.39 24.73 14.11
CA ASP A 24 -9.86 24.79 12.73
C ASP A 24 -10.23 23.35 12.38
N VAL A 25 -11.52 23.04 12.52
CA VAL A 25 -12.12 21.89 11.85
C VAL A 25 -12.01 22.18 10.37
N ALA A 26 -10.87 21.81 9.79
CA ALA A 26 -10.77 21.63 8.36
C ALA A 26 -11.84 20.61 8.01
N THR A 27 -12.90 21.09 7.37
CA THR A 27 -13.80 20.24 6.59
C THR A 27 -12.89 19.43 5.69
N VAL A 28 -12.77 18.14 5.96
CA VAL A 28 -12.18 17.19 5.03
C VAL A 28 -13.12 17.23 3.83
N ASP A 29 -12.81 18.10 2.88
CA ASP A 29 -13.31 18.00 1.52
C ASP A 29 -12.94 16.59 1.10
N THR A 30 -13.91 15.67 1.13
CA THR A 30 -13.82 14.42 0.41
C THR A 30 -13.80 14.78 -1.06
N VAL A 31 -12.63 15.20 -1.53
CA VAL A 31 -12.30 15.19 -2.95
C VAL A 31 -12.58 13.75 -3.38
N PRO A 32 -13.53 13.50 -4.29
CA PRO A 32 -13.78 12.16 -4.76
C PRO A 32 -12.45 11.64 -5.32
N GLU A 33 -11.96 10.54 -4.74
CA GLU A 33 -10.70 9.91 -5.13
C GLU A 33 -10.80 9.59 -6.62
N THR A 34 -10.17 10.45 -7.42
CA THR A 34 -10.30 10.38 -8.86
C THR A 34 -9.41 9.23 -9.30
N LYS A 35 -10.04 8.11 -9.69
CA LYS A 35 -9.31 6.92 -10.11
C LYS A 35 -8.28 7.31 -11.19
N PRO A 36 -7.01 6.90 -11.07
CA PRO A 36 -5.96 7.28 -11.99
C PRO A 36 -6.27 6.76 -13.39
N THR A 37 -6.17 7.65 -14.39
CA THR A 37 -6.34 7.34 -15.82
C THR A 37 -5.03 6.99 -16.52
N ASP A 38 -3.89 7.24 -15.86
CA ASP A 38 -2.55 7.17 -16.47
C ASP A 38 -1.82 5.85 -16.16
N THR A 39 -2.55 4.73 -16.18
CA THR A 39 -1.93 3.40 -15.99
C THR A 39 -1.09 3.03 -17.21
N VAL A 40 0.23 2.96 -17.02
CA VAL A 40 1.21 2.73 -18.10
C VAL A 40 1.17 1.28 -18.60
N LEU A 41 0.70 0.34 -17.77
CA LEU A 41 0.68 -1.09 -18.07
C LEU A 41 -0.70 -1.60 -18.54
N THR A 42 -1.56 -0.74 -19.09
CA THR A 42 -2.92 -1.12 -19.56
C THR A 42 -2.89 -2.32 -20.52
N GLY A 43 -3.75 -3.31 -20.30
CA GLY A 43 -3.93 -4.57 -21.06
C GLY A 43 -3.34 -5.80 -20.35
N TYR A 44 -3.37 -6.96 -21.01
CA TYR A 44 -2.91 -8.24 -20.45
C TYR A 44 -1.39 -8.46 -20.62
N TRP A 45 -0.78 -9.06 -19.61
CA TRP A 45 0.64 -9.40 -19.51
C TRP A 45 0.78 -10.83 -18.99
N LYS A 46 1.59 -11.64 -19.66
CA LYS A 46 1.72 -13.07 -19.39
C LYS A 46 3.18 -13.45 -19.17
N SER A 47 3.43 -14.31 -18.19
CA SER A 47 4.76 -14.88 -17.93
C SER A 47 5.02 -16.10 -18.82
N SER A 48 6.26 -16.59 -18.83
CA SER A 48 6.61 -17.87 -19.44
C SER A 48 6.01 -19.10 -18.72
N PHE A 49 5.55 -18.94 -17.48
CA PHE A 49 4.98 -20.02 -16.66
C PHE A 49 3.46 -20.13 -16.77
N GLY A 50 2.82 -19.20 -17.49
CA GLY A 50 1.39 -19.22 -17.78
C GLY A 50 0.59 -18.22 -16.94
N ASP A 51 1.07 -17.85 -15.76
CA ASP A 51 0.49 -16.79 -14.93
C ASP A 51 0.60 -15.40 -15.60
N GLY A 52 -0.08 -14.42 -15.03
CA GLY A 52 -0.12 -13.09 -15.62
C GLY A 52 -0.90 -12.07 -14.80
N PHE A 53 -0.97 -10.87 -15.34
CA PHE A 53 -1.82 -9.81 -14.81
C PHE A 53 -2.42 -8.97 -15.93
N GLU A 54 -3.53 -8.29 -15.63
CA GLU A 54 -4.21 -7.41 -16.57
C GLU A 54 -4.60 -6.11 -15.87
N ILE A 55 -4.40 -5.00 -16.59
CA ILE A 55 -4.90 -3.69 -16.15
C ILE A 55 -5.96 -3.20 -17.12
N THR A 56 -7.18 -3.01 -16.60
CA THR A 56 -8.33 -2.54 -17.38
C THR A 56 -8.89 -1.29 -16.71
N GLY A 57 -8.61 -0.12 -17.30
CA GLY A 57 -8.85 1.17 -16.67
C GLY A 57 -8.02 1.29 -15.39
N SER A 58 -8.69 1.39 -14.25
CA SER A 58 -8.07 1.48 -12.93
C SER A 58 -8.13 0.18 -12.14
N THR A 59 -8.45 -0.95 -12.78
CA THR A 59 -8.49 -2.25 -12.10
C THR A 59 -7.24 -3.06 -12.43
N PHE A 60 -6.57 -3.58 -11.40
CA PHE A 60 -5.54 -4.60 -11.54
C PHE A 60 -6.14 -5.98 -11.26
N ILE A 61 -5.79 -6.97 -12.09
CA ILE A 61 -6.22 -8.35 -11.95
C ILE A 61 -4.98 -9.24 -12.03
N SER A 62 -4.79 -10.10 -11.03
CA SER A 62 -3.75 -11.14 -11.02
C SER A 62 -4.35 -12.48 -11.41
N TYR A 63 -3.62 -13.27 -12.20
CA TYR A 63 -4.00 -14.59 -12.67
C TYR A 63 -2.95 -15.64 -12.31
N ALA A 64 -3.40 -16.83 -11.89
CA ALA A 64 -2.53 -17.95 -11.51
C ALA A 64 -2.01 -18.75 -12.72
N ASP A 65 -2.71 -18.69 -13.86
CA ASP A 65 -2.48 -19.59 -14.98
C ASP A 65 -2.93 -19.01 -16.33
N SER A 66 -2.68 -19.77 -17.40
CA SER A 66 -3.02 -19.38 -18.77
C SER A 66 -4.52 -19.40 -19.07
N GLU A 67 -5.33 -20.03 -18.21
CA GLU A 67 -6.79 -20.02 -18.29
C GLU A 67 -7.38 -18.76 -17.63
N LYS A 68 -6.51 -17.90 -17.08
CA LYS A 68 -6.86 -16.67 -16.37
C LYS A 68 -7.69 -16.95 -15.11
N THR A 69 -7.35 -18.00 -14.36
CA THR A 69 -7.88 -18.19 -13.00
C THR A 69 -7.47 -17.00 -12.13
N ILE A 70 -8.44 -16.23 -11.66
CA ILE A 70 -8.20 -15.00 -10.87
C ILE A 70 -7.66 -15.38 -9.49
N THR A 71 -6.54 -14.76 -9.09
CA THR A 71 -5.97 -14.86 -7.74
C THR A 71 -6.43 -13.70 -6.86
N TYR A 72 -6.40 -12.47 -7.37
CA TYR A 72 -6.93 -11.28 -6.70
C TYR A 72 -7.22 -10.14 -7.68
N LYS A 73 -8.03 -9.18 -7.22
CA LYS A 73 -8.32 -7.93 -7.93
C LYS A 73 -8.27 -6.74 -6.98
N GLY A 74 -7.79 -5.61 -7.49
CA GLY A 74 -7.76 -4.36 -6.75
C GLY A 74 -8.06 -3.16 -7.61
N ASP A 75 -8.68 -2.16 -7.00
CA ASP A 75 -8.77 -0.82 -7.56
C ASP A 75 -7.43 -0.13 -7.36
N ILE A 76 -6.77 0.24 -8.45
CA ILE A 76 -5.61 1.13 -8.45
C ILE A 76 -6.12 2.51 -8.02
N ILE A 77 -5.67 2.96 -6.86
CA ILE A 77 -6.05 4.25 -6.28
C ILE A 77 -4.94 5.30 -6.45
N LYS A 78 -3.69 4.84 -6.63
CA LYS A 78 -2.53 5.71 -6.82
C LYS A 78 -1.48 5.05 -7.70
N VAL A 79 -0.87 5.86 -8.56
CA VAL A 79 0.29 5.48 -9.37
C VAL A 79 1.50 6.22 -8.84
N LEU A 80 2.51 5.49 -8.37
CA LEU A 80 3.79 6.02 -7.92
C LEU A 80 4.79 5.88 -9.07
N LYS A 81 4.94 6.93 -9.88
CA LYS A 81 5.88 6.91 -11.01
C LYS A 81 7.28 7.27 -10.53
N GLU A 82 8.20 6.29 -10.56
CA GLU A 82 9.59 6.47 -10.15
C GLU A 82 10.47 6.89 -11.33
N SER A 83 10.18 6.39 -12.54
CA SER A 83 10.85 6.76 -13.78
C SER A 83 9.95 6.53 -15.01
N ALA A 84 10.51 6.63 -16.22
CA ALA A 84 9.82 6.24 -17.45
C ALA A 84 9.59 4.72 -17.55
N THR A 85 10.40 3.91 -16.85
CA THR A 85 10.42 2.44 -16.97
C THR A 85 10.09 1.72 -15.65
N ALA A 86 9.87 2.45 -14.55
CA ALA A 86 9.62 1.88 -13.23
C ALA A 86 8.62 2.68 -12.40
N GLY A 87 7.95 2.00 -11.47
CA GLY A 87 7.01 2.59 -10.54
C GLY A 87 6.24 1.55 -9.71
N ALA A 88 5.16 1.99 -9.05
CA ALA A 88 4.29 1.13 -8.27
C ALA A 88 2.80 1.52 -8.38
N TYR A 89 1.91 0.54 -8.27
CA TYR A 89 0.47 0.75 -8.16
C TYR A 89 0.07 0.48 -6.72
N VAL A 90 -0.50 1.48 -6.07
CA VAL A 90 -1.16 1.30 -4.79
C VAL A 90 -2.61 0.94 -5.08
N MET A 91 -3.06 -0.15 -4.48
CA MET A 91 -4.35 -0.75 -4.76
C MET A 91 -5.15 -0.98 -3.48
N LYS A 92 -6.47 -0.88 -3.58
CA LYS A 92 -7.40 -1.42 -2.59
C LYS A 92 -8.00 -2.71 -3.11
N ILE A 93 -7.74 -3.81 -2.42
CA ILE A 93 -8.19 -5.15 -2.82
C ILE A 93 -9.69 -5.28 -2.58
N PHE A 94 -10.43 -5.76 -3.58
CA PHE A 94 -11.87 -6.02 -3.47
C PHE A 94 -12.24 -7.49 -3.75
N GLU A 95 -11.30 -8.28 -4.27
CA GLU A 95 -11.49 -9.72 -4.56
C GLU A 95 -10.18 -10.47 -4.29
N SER A 96 -10.27 -11.62 -3.62
CA SER A 96 -9.15 -12.50 -3.31
C SER A 96 -9.66 -13.93 -3.23
N THR A 97 -9.01 -14.85 -3.93
CA THR A 97 -9.48 -16.24 -4.07
C THR A 97 -8.52 -17.27 -3.45
N GLU A 98 -7.26 -16.89 -3.21
CA GLU A 98 -6.23 -17.80 -2.68
C GLU A 98 -5.76 -17.40 -1.27
N ILE A 99 -5.21 -18.37 -0.53
CA ILE A 99 -4.75 -18.17 0.87
C ILE A 99 -3.49 -17.27 0.98
N TYR A 100 -2.65 -17.26 -0.06
CA TYR A 100 -1.44 -16.44 -0.11
C TYR A 100 -1.62 -15.11 -0.86
N ALA A 101 -2.84 -14.86 -1.37
CA ALA A 101 -3.21 -13.61 -2.00
C ALA A 101 -3.44 -12.50 -0.94
N PRO A 102 -3.41 -11.21 -1.35
CA PRO A 102 -3.74 -10.12 -0.45
C PRO A 102 -5.22 -10.15 -0.07
N LYS A 103 -5.52 -9.86 1.20
CA LYS A 103 -6.87 -9.99 1.77
C LYS A 103 -7.83 -8.95 1.21
N ASN A 104 -9.09 -9.33 1.00
CA ASN A 104 -10.15 -8.39 0.62
C ASN A 104 -10.26 -7.23 1.63
N GLY A 105 -10.41 -6.00 1.14
CA GLY A 105 -10.53 -4.77 1.91
C GLY A 105 -9.21 -4.14 2.36
N THR A 106 -8.07 -4.77 2.05
CA THR A 106 -6.73 -4.26 2.41
C THR A 106 -6.09 -3.45 1.29
N TYR A 107 -5.02 -2.73 1.63
CA TYR A 107 -4.17 -1.99 0.71
C TYR A 107 -2.92 -2.78 0.35
N TYR A 108 -2.58 -2.74 -0.93
CA TYR A 108 -1.50 -3.53 -1.52
C TYR A 108 -0.69 -2.69 -2.50
N VAL A 109 0.58 -3.03 -2.70
CA VAL A 109 1.47 -2.27 -3.59
C VAL A 109 2.23 -3.21 -4.50
N VAL A 110 1.86 -3.26 -5.77
CA VAL A 110 2.62 -3.98 -6.81
C VAL A 110 3.61 -3.04 -7.46
N ARG A 111 4.83 -3.52 -7.73
CA ARG A 111 5.89 -2.74 -8.36
C ARG A 111 6.17 -3.23 -9.77
N TRP A 112 6.58 -2.33 -10.64
CA TRP A 112 7.14 -2.68 -11.94
C TRP A 112 8.47 -1.98 -12.20
N LYS A 113 9.28 -2.60 -13.04
CA LYS A 113 10.52 -2.05 -13.58
C LYS A 113 10.78 -2.59 -14.98
N ASP A 114 11.82 -2.04 -15.62
CA ASP A 114 12.27 -2.44 -16.95
C ASP A 114 11.14 -2.45 -17.99
N TYR A 115 10.15 -1.56 -17.80
CA TYR A 115 9.04 -1.44 -18.73
C TYR A 115 9.55 -1.00 -20.10
N ALA A 116 9.25 -1.84 -21.09
CA ALA A 116 9.26 -1.51 -22.49
C ALA A 116 7.88 -1.85 -23.06
N LEU A 117 7.54 -1.29 -24.22
CA LEU A 117 6.20 -1.41 -24.82
C LEU A 117 5.64 -2.85 -24.87
N LYS A 118 6.49 -3.89 -24.91
CA LYS A 118 6.10 -5.30 -24.96
C LYS A 118 6.57 -6.16 -23.78
N THR A 119 7.39 -5.63 -22.89
CA THR A 119 7.98 -6.41 -21.78
C THR A 119 7.95 -5.61 -20.49
N VAL A 120 7.74 -6.27 -19.37
CA VAL A 120 7.82 -5.63 -18.05
C VAL A 120 8.22 -6.65 -17.00
N ASN A 121 8.93 -6.19 -15.98
CA ASN A 121 9.17 -6.95 -14.77
C ASN A 121 8.21 -6.44 -13.69
N GLU A 122 7.39 -7.32 -13.11
CA GLU A 122 6.41 -7.00 -12.05
C GLU A 122 6.73 -7.78 -10.78
N ALA A 123 6.42 -7.20 -9.62
CA ALA A 123 6.57 -7.86 -8.34
C ALA A 123 5.46 -7.48 -7.35
N ALA A 124 4.83 -8.51 -6.80
CA ALA A 124 4.11 -8.43 -5.55
C ALA A 124 5.10 -8.23 -4.37
N PRO A 125 4.68 -7.55 -3.28
CA PRO A 125 5.48 -7.41 -2.09
C PRO A 125 5.65 -8.79 -1.45
N TYR A 126 6.90 -9.18 -1.22
CA TYR A 126 7.26 -10.34 -0.43
C TYR A 126 8.53 -10.04 0.36
N LYS A 127 8.55 -10.47 1.62
CA LYS A 127 9.69 -10.45 2.53
C LYS A 127 9.53 -11.60 3.51
N GLU A 128 10.58 -12.40 3.66
CA GLU A 128 10.56 -13.55 4.57
C GLU A 128 10.25 -13.12 6.01
N GLY A 129 9.32 -13.82 6.66
CA GLY A 129 8.91 -13.55 8.04
C GLY A 129 8.06 -12.29 8.24
N ALA A 130 7.62 -11.61 7.19
CA ALA A 130 6.78 -10.41 7.28
C ALA A 130 5.33 -10.66 6.82
N GLU A 131 4.41 -9.77 7.20
CA GLU A 131 3.07 -9.74 6.60
C GLU A 131 3.16 -9.14 5.19
N TYR A 132 2.58 -9.83 4.21
CA TYR A 132 2.55 -9.42 2.81
C TYR A 132 1.20 -9.70 2.15
N ASN A 133 0.13 -9.89 2.93
CA ASN A 133 -1.21 -10.14 2.42
C ASN A 133 -2.09 -8.88 2.52
N GLY A 134 -1.47 -7.70 2.43
CA GLY A 134 -2.12 -6.39 2.50
C GLY A 134 -2.18 -5.78 3.90
N LEU A 135 -2.34 -4.46 3.94
CA LEU A 135 -2.35 -3.65 5.17
C LEU A 135 -3.68 -2.87 5.32
N SER A 136 -4.04 -2.46 6.52
CA SER A 136 -5.35 -1.87 6.80
C SER A 136 -5.53 -0.44 6.28
N THR A 137 -4.43 0.28 6.01
CA THR A 137 -4.47 1.65 5.47
C THR A 137 -3.53 1.83 4.30
N GLN A 138 -3.89 2.75 3.40
CA GLN A 138 -3.05 3.15 2.27
C GLN A 138 -1.68 3.64 2.73
N SER A 139 -1.63 4.53 3.74
CA SER A 139 -0.39 5.10 4.22
C SER A 139 0.57 4.03 4.77
N GLN A 140 0.04 3.02 5.46
CA GLN A 140 0.87 1.90 5.94
C GLN A 140 1.42 1.10 4.77
N ALA A 141 0.59 0.76 3.78
CA ALA A 141 1.03 0.03 2.59
C ALA A 141 2.12 0.76 1.81
N GLU A 142 1.97 2.08 1.61
CA GLU A 142 2.98 2.90 0.94
C GLU A 142 4.30 2.98 1.74
N SER A 143 4.23 3.05 3.07
CA SER A 143 5.41 3.14 3.93
C SER A 143 6.13 1.79 4.12
N GLU A 144 5.38 0.69 4.19
CA GLU A 144 5.90 -0.64 4.53
C GLU A 144 6.41 -1.36 3.29
N TYR A 145 5.61 -1.41 2.23
CA TYR A 145 5.94 -2.14 1.01
C TYR A 145 6.90 -1.34 0.13
N THR A 146 8.18 -1.35 0.54
CA THR A 146 9.28 -0.67 -0.13
C THR A 146 10.50 -1.56 -0.26
N ILE A 147 11.34 -1.28 -1.26
CA ILE A 147 12.65 -1.94 -1.43
C ILE A 147 13.53 -1.70 -0.21
N ALA A 148 13.50 -0.48 0.36
CA ALA A 148 14.29 -0.12 1.54
C ALA A 148 13.93 -0.96 2.77
N ASN A 149 12.66 -1.35 2.92
CA ASN A 149 12.21 -2.25 3.97
C ASN A 149 12.46 -3.74 3.67
N GLY A 150 13.09 -4.05 2.53
CA GLY A 150 13.47 -5.41 2.13
C GLY A 150 12.39 -6.18 1.37
N TYR A 151 11.34 -5.51 0.88
CA TYR A 151 10.37 -6.13 -0.02
C TYR A 151 10.89 -6.16 -1.47
N TYR A 152 10.24 -6.99 -2.31
CA TYR A 152 10.46 -7.08 -3.76
C TYR A 152 11.82 -7.67 -4.17
N GLY A 153 12.24 -8.73 -3.47
CA GLY A 153 13.43 -9.50 -3.84
C GLY A 153 13.30 -10.29 -5.15
N PHE A 154 12.06 -10.51 -5.63
CA PHE A 154 11.76 -11.30 -6.82
C PHE A 154 10.83 -10.53 -7.74
N PHE A 155 11.19 -10.44 -9.02
CA PHE A 155 10.34 -9.89 -10.08
C PHE A 155 10.08 -10.99 -11.11
N GLY A 156 8.82 -11.15 -11.51
CA GLY A 156 8.43 -11.96 -12.65
C GLY A 156 8.60 -11.18 -13.95
N ALA A 157 9.06 -11.86 -15.00
CA ALA A 157 9.15 -11.30 -16.34
C ALA A 157 7.86 -11.60 -17.11
N TYR A 158 7.27 -10.56 -17.70
CA TYR A 158 5.99 -10.64 -18.41
C TYR A 158 6.08 -10.01 -19.79
N GLU A 159 5.37 -10.62 -20.74
CA GLU A 159 5.21 -10.15 -22.11
C GLU A 159 3.79 -9.71 -22.40
N LYS A 160 3.66 -8.62 -23.15
CA LYS A 160 2.38 -8.11 -23.61
C LYS A 160 1.71 -9.10 -24.57
N GLN A 161 0.42 -9.35 -24.36
CA GLN A 161 -0.40 -10.19 -25.24
C GLN A 161 -1.25 -9.36 -26.20
#